data_AF-A0AAP3DFH1-F1
#
_entry.id   AF-A0AAP3DFH1-F1
#
_cell.length_a   1.000
_cell.length_b   1.000
_cell.length_c   1.000
_cell.angle_alpha   90.00
_cell.angle_beta   90.00
_cell.angle_gamma   90.00
#
_symmetry.space_group_name_H-M   'P 1'
#
loop_
_entity.id
_entity.type
_entity.pdbx_description
1 polymer ?
#
loop_
_entity_poly.entity_id
_entity_poly.type
_entity_poly.pdbx_seq_one_letter_code
_entity_poly.pdbx_strand_id
1 'polypeptide(L)'
;MYMMTSIVEEVAILSPMQDTEAYELIRLLEAIQELTNQIPLTISKDRWIAMGVHLLAFMRRVQNQEKLPAIDASLMEEGDVRLQQISQKVLDAYGLQYGFSLEPIEIFLLQVHLEVAKAVLEETN
;
A
#
# COMPACT_ATOMS: atom_id res chain seq x y z
N MET A 1 -15.24 -9.05 3.86
CA MET A 1 -15.84 -7.72 3.63
C MET A 1 -15.74 -6.78 4.83
N TYR A 2 -16.09 -7.16 6.07
CA TYR A 2 -16.12 -6.18 7.19
C TYR A 2 -14.77 -5.59 7.63
N MET A 3 -13.66 -6.32 7.49
CA MET A 3 -12.37 -5.84 7.99
C MET A 3 -11.87 -4.61 7.23
N MET A 4 -11.86 -4.63 5.89
CA MET A 4 -11.32 -3.51 5.10
C MET A 4 -12.15 -2.24 5.23
N THR A 5 -13.48 -2.37 5.36
CA THR A 5 -14.34 -1.22 5.67
C THR A 5 -13.94 -0.58 6.99
N SER A 6 -13.75 -1.36 8.06
CA SER A 6 -13.29 -0.83 9.35
C SER A 6 -11.90 -0.21 9.29
N ILE A 7 -10.97 -0.76 8.50
CA ILE A 7 -9.66 -0.13 8.28
C ILE A 7 -9.84 1.24 7.61
N VAL A 8 -10.66 1.33 6.56
CA VAL A 8 -10.88 2.58 5.82
C VAL A 8 -11.57 3.64 6.68
N GLU A 9 -12.51 3.25 7.55
CA GLU A 9 -13.10 4.16 8.55
C GLU A 9 -12.04 4.76 9.47
N GLU A 10 -11.08 3.95 9.96
CA GLU A 10 -9.98 4.42 10.81
C GLU A 10 -9.02 5.32 10.01
N VAL A 11 -8.73 4.99 8.76
CA VAL A 11 -7.93 5.85 7.87
C VAL A 11 -8.64 7.19 7.67
N ALA A 12 -9.96 7.22 7.54
CA ALA A 12 -10.74 8.44 7.32
C ALA A 12 -10.70 9.38 8.54
N ILE A 13 -10.54 8.83 9.76
CA ILE A 13 -10.31 9.63 10.97
C ILE A 13 -8.95 10.33 10.92
N LEU A 14 -7.91 9.65 10.42
CA LEU A 14 -6.54 10.18 10.34
C LEU A 14 -6.32 11.11 9.15
N SER A 15 -6.99 10.83 8.02
CA SER A 15 -6.91 11.60 6.80
C SER A 15 -8.30 11.69 6.18
N PRO A 16 -9.00 12.83 6.29
CA PRO A 16 -10.33 13.00 5.73
C PRO A 16 -10.36 12.62 4.26
N MET A 17 -11.33 11.81 3.85
CA MET A 17 -11.45 11.28 2.49
C MET A 17 -12.88 11.40 1.96
N GLN A 18 -13.02 11.42 0.64
CA GLN A 18 -14.30 11.37 -0.06
C GLN A 18 -14.81 9.93 -0.18
N ASP A 19 -16.13 9.75 -0.36
CA ASP A 19 -16.74 8.42 -0.50
C ASP A 19 -16.16 7.60 -1.67
N THR A 20 -15.80 8.27 -2.77
CA THR A 20 -15.13 7.65 -3.92
C THR A 20 -13.74 7.13 -3.57
N GLU A 21 -12.98 7.91 -2.80
CA GLU A 21 -11.66 7.51 -2.28
C GLU A 21 -11.79 6.32 -1.33
N ALA A 22 -12.81 6.30 -0.47
CA ALA A 22 -13.05 5.19 0.45
C ALA A 22 -13.29 3.86 -0.31
N TYR A 23 -14.14 3.89 -1.35
CA TYR A 23 -14.42 2.70 -2.15
C TYR A 23 -13.19 2.20 -2.92
N GLU A 24 -12.39 3.11 -3.48
CA GLU A 24 -11.15 2.74 -4.18
C GLU A 24 -10.08 2.22 -3.23
N LEU A 25 -9.96 2.82 -2.04
CA LEU A 25 -9.02 2.37 -1.02
C LEU A 25 -9.36 0.96 -0.50
N ILE A 26 -10.65 0.65 -0.30
CA ILE A 26 -11.09 -0.71 0.05
C ILE A 26 -10.57 -1.71 -0.99
N ARG A 27 -10.74 -1.42 -2.28
CA ARG A 27 -10.31 -2.33 -3.36
C ARG A 27 -8.80 -2.53 -3.41
N LEU A 28 -8.01 -1.48 -3.18
CA LEU A 28 -6.57 -1.60 -3.09
C LEU A 28 -6.13 -2.47 -1.90
N LEU A 29 -6.73 -2.26 -0.73
CA LEU A 29 -6.43 -3.06 0.47
C LEU A 29 -6.84 -4.53 0.28
N GLU A 30 -7.99 -4.79 -0.34
CA GLU A 30 -8.42 -6.15 -0.69
C GLU A 30 -7.46 -6.82 -1.68
N ALA A 31 -6.97 -6.09 -2.69
CA ALA A 31 -5.97 -6.62 -3.62
C ALA A 31 -4.65 -6.99 -2.92
N ILE A 32 -4.18 -6.16 -1.98
CA ILE A 32 -3.01 -6.47 -1.16
C ILE A 32 -3.29 -7.71 -0.30
N GLN A 33 -4.45 -7.79 0.34
CA GLN A 33 -4.82 -8.96 1.15
C GLN A 33 -4.83 -10.24 0.32
N GLU A 34 -5.42 -10.22 -0.87
CA GLU A 34 -5.46 -11.38 -1.76
C GLU A 34 -4.05 -11.86 -2.17
N LEU A 35 -3.16 -10.93 -2.49
CA LEU A 35 -1.78 -11.25 -2.88
C LEU A 35 -0.92 -11.69 -1.70
N THR A 36 -1.11 -11.11 -0.52
CA THR A 36 -0.34 -11.44 0.68
C THR A 36 -0.81 -12.74 1.33
N ASN A 37 -2.06 -13.17 1.15
CA ASN A 37 -2.54 -14.49 1.58
C ASN A 37 -1.79 -15.66 0.93
N GLN A 38 -1.03 -15.41 -0.15
CA GLN A 38 -0.24 -16.43 -0.86
C GLN A 38 1.14 -16.66 -0.23
N ILE A 39 1.49 -15.88 0.80
CA ILE A 39 2.75 -15.95 1.53
C ILE A 39 2.48 -15.99 3.04
N PRO A 40 3.41 -16.51 3.87
CA PRO A 40 3.25 -16.52 5.33
C PRO A 40 3.45 -15.11 5.91
N LEU A 41 2.46 -14.24 5.69
CA LEU A 41 2.44 -12.86 6.18
C LEU A 41 1.10 -12.59 6.86
N THR A 42 1.15 -12.21 8.13
CA THR A 42 0.00 -11.71 8.89
C THR A 42 0.18 -10.23 9.16
N ILE A 43 -0.75 -9.41 8.71
CA ILE A 43 -0.68 -7.96 8.85
C ILE A 43 -1.64 -7.53 9.97
N SER A 44 -1.10 -6.90 11.02
CA SER A 44 -1.92 -6.42 12.14
C SER A 44 -2.83 -5.26 11.70
N LYS A 45 -3.88 -4.98 12.49
CA LYS A 45 -4.81 -3.87 12.22
C LYS A 45 -4.07 -2.53 12.05
N ASP A 46 -3.13 -2.22 12.94
CA ASP A 46 -2.36 -0.96 12.89
C ASP A 46 -1.50 -0.86 11.64
N ARG A 47 -0.93 -1.99 11.18
CA ARG A 47 -0.15 -2.03 9.93
C ARG A 47 -1.03 -1.84 8.71
N TRP A 48 -2.25 -2.39 8.72
CA TRP A 48 -3.25 -2.11 7.69
C TRP A 48 -3.66 -0.63 7.66
N ILE A 49 -3.88 0.01 8.82
CA ILE A 49 -4.22 1.44 8.89
C ILE A 49 -3.07 2.29 8.34
N ALA A 50 -1.83 2.04 8.78
CA ALA A 50 -0.66 2.78 8.29
C ALA A 50 -0.48 2.66 6.77
N MET A 51 -0.67 1.45 6.24
CA MET A 51 -0.64 1.21 4.80
C MET A 51 -1.80 1.90 4.07
N GLY A 52 -3.00 1.91 4.66
CA GLY A 52 -4.16 2.61 4.11
C GLY A 52 -3.95 4.12 3.99
N VAL A 53 -3.30 4.76 4.98
CA VAL A 53 -2.91 6.18 4.91
C VAL A 53 -1.94 6.43 3.74
N HIS A 54 -0.93 5.57 3.56
CA HIS A 54 0.01 5.66 2.45
C HIS A 54 -0.68 5.49 1.09
N LEU A 55 -1.54 4.47 0.95
CA LEU A 55 -2.28 4.20 -0.28
C LEU A 55 -3.23 5.34 -0.64
N LEU A 56 -3.91 5.94 0.34
CA LEU A 56 -4.75 7.12 0.10
C LEU A 56 -3.92 8.29 -0.46
N ALA A 57 -2.73 8.54 0.10
CA ALA A 57 -1.84 9.57 -0.41
C ALA A 57 -1.35 9.26 -1.83
N PHE A 58 -1.02 7.99 -2.12
CA PHE A 58 -0.68 7.52 -3.45
C PHE A 58 -1.83 7.72 -4.45
N MET A 59 -3.05 7.33 -4.10
CA MET A 59 -4.24 7.49 -4.94
C MET A 59 -4.44 8.95 -5.35
N ARG A 60 -4.31 9.87 -4.39
CA ARG A 60 -4.41 11.31 -4.63
C ARG A 60 -3.32 11.81 -5.56
N ARG A 61 -2.07 11.35 -5.41
CA ARG A 61 -0.98 11.71 -6.32
C ARG A 61 -1.28 11.24 -7.75
N VAL A 62 -1.70 10.00 -7.92
CA VAL A 62 -2.10 9.46 -9.23
C VAL A 62 -3.23 10.26 -9.86
N GLN A 63 -4.30 10.53 -9.10
CA GLN A 63 -5.46 11.28 -9.60
C GLN A 63 -5.10 12.73 -9.98
N ASN A 64 -4.15 13.34 -9.28
CA ASN A 64 -3.65 14.70 -9.56
C ASN A 64 -2.43 14.73 -10.50
N GLN A 65 -1.97 13.58 -11.00
CA GLN A 65 -0.76 13.45 -11.84
C GLN A 65 0.52 14.00 -11.17
N GLU A 66 0.59 13.89 -9.84
CA GLU A 66 1.74 14.30 -9.04
C GLU A 66 2.74 13.16 -8.87
N LYS A 67 4.04 13.48 -8.92
CA LYS A 67 5.13 12.52 -8.72
C LYS A 67 5.86 12.81 -7.43
N LEU A 68 6.28 11.76 -6.74
CA LEU A 68 7.24 11.89 -5.65
C LEU A 68 8.63 12.28 -6.20
N PRO A 69 9.43 13.03 -5.42
CA PRO A 69 10.81 13.29 -5.78
C PRO A 69 11.60 11.97 -5.84
N ALA A 70 12.60 11.92 -6.71
CA ALA A 70 13.53 10.80 -6.76
C ALA A 70 14.28 10.67 -5.44
N ILE A 71 14.47 9.43 -4.98
CA ILE A 71 15.36 9.10 -3.87
C ILE A 71 16.63 8.42 -4.40
N ASP A 72 17.64 8.34 -3.54
CA ASP A 72 18.86 7.59 -3.84
C ASP A 72 18.51 6.11 -4.09
N ALA A 73 18.85 5.61 -5.27
CA ALA A 73 18.54 4.24 -5.68
C ALA A 73 19.21 3.19 -4.77
N SER A 74 20.33 3.54 -4.12
CA SER A 74 21.00 2.64 -3.17
C SER A 74 20.12 2.31 -1.96
N LEU A 75 19.15 3.17 -1.62
CA LEU A 75 18.19 2.91 -0.54
C LEU A 75 17.12 1.88 -0.92
N MET A 76 17.01 1.54 -2.21
CA MET A 76 15.95 0.68 -2.76
C MET A 76 16.44 -0.73 -3.13
N GLU A 77 17.72 -1.04 -2.91
CA GLU A 77 18.33 -2.31 -3.33
C GLU A 77 18.07 -3.48 -2.36
N GLU A 78 17.49 -3.20 -1.18
CA GLU A 78 17.32 -4.19 -0.11
C GLU A 78 15.84 -4.56 0.11
N GLY A 79 15.56 -5.86 0.25
CA GLY A 79 14.27 -6.38 0.70
C GLY A 79 13.81 -7.68 0.02
N ASP A 80 12.69 -8.22 0.48
CA ASP A 80 12.02 -9.41 -0.02
C ASP A 80 11.37 -9.11 -1.39
N VAL A 81 11.95 -9.71 -2.43
CA VAL A 81 11.50 -9.58 -3.83
C VAL A 81 10.00 -9.90 -3.98
N ARG A 82 9.44 -10.80 -3.16
CA ARG A 82 8.00 -11.12 -3.24
C ARG A 82 7.14 -9.93 -2.82
N LEU A 83 7.56 -9.19 -1.80
CA LEU A 83 6.83 -8.01 -1.32
C LEU A 83 6.95 -6.84 -2.30
N GLN A 84 8.11 -6.70 -2.95
CA GLN A 84 8.28 -5.77 -4.06
C GLN A 84 7.31 -6.10 -5.22
N GLN A 85 7.21 -7.37 -5.62
CA GLN A 85 6.31 -7.82 -6.69
C GLN A 85 4.83 -7.60 -6.37
N ILE A 86 4.42 -7.85 -5.11
CA ILE A 86 3.06 -7.55 -4.64
C ILE A 86 2.80 -6.05 -4.76
N SER A 87 3.74 -5.23 -4.28
CA SER A 87 3.63 -3.77 -4.32
C SER A 87 3.49 -3.24 -5.76
N GLN A 88 4.37 -3.72 -6.65
CA GLN A 88 4.33 -3.39 -8.07
C GLN A 88 2.97 -3.74 -8.69
N LYS A 89 2.50 -4.97 -8.49
CA LYS A 89 1.26 -5.45 -9.11
C LYS A 89 0.03 -4.65 -8.68
N VAL A 90 -0.05 -4.29 -7.39
CA VAL A 90 -1.17 -3.51 -6.85
C VAL A 90 -1.15 -2.09 -7.39
N LEU A 91 -0.01 -1.42 -7.31
CA LEU A 91 0.10 -0.04 -7.71
C LEU A 91 -0.03 0.11 -9.24
N ASP A 92 0.51 -0.83 -10.03
CA ASP A 92 0.45 -0.77 -11.50
C ASP A 92 -0.98 -0.81 -11.98
N ALA A 93 -1.79 -1.71 -11.41
CA ALA A 93 -3.19 -1.84 -11.77
C ALA A 93 -3.96 -0.52 -11.58
N TYR A 94 -3.66 0.19 -10.49
CA TYR A 94 -4.26 1.48 -10.19
C TYR A 94 -3.70 2.60 -11.07
N GLY A 95 -2.38 2.67 -11.26
CA GLY A 95 -1.74 3.64 -12.16
C GLY A 95 -2.26 3.54 -13.59
N LEU A 96 -2.39 2.31 -14.12
CA LEU A 96 -2.94 2.07 -15.46
C LEU A 96 -4.36 2.59 -15.62
N GLN A 97 -5.21 2.42 -14.61
CA GLN A 97 -6.59 2.91 -14.61
C GLN A 97 -6.66 4.43 -14.85
N TYR A 98 -5.66 5.17 -14.39
CA TYR A 98 -5.59 6.64 -14.47
C TYR A 98 -4.57 7.15 -15.50
N GLY A 99 -3.99 6.27 -16.33
CA GLY A 99 -2.96 6.65 -17.30
C GLY A 99 -1.67 7.21 -16.67
N PHE A 100 -1.39 6.86 -15.42
CA PHE A 100 -0.25 7.35 -14.66
C PHE A 100 0.89 6.32 -14.67
N SER A 101 2.10 6.76 -15.05
CA SER A 101 3.31 5.95 -14.97
C SER A 101 3.87 6.00 -13.56
N LEU A 102 3.95 4.85 -12.90
CA LEU A 102 4.50 4.77 -11.54
C LEU A 102 5.97 5.14 -11.48
N GLU A 103 6.35 5.76 -10.37
CA GLU A 103 7.74 5.97 -10.01
C GLU A 103 8.22 4.82 -9.10
N PRO A 104 9.46 4.32 -9.26
CA PRO A 104 10.01 3.23 -8.45
C PRO A 104 9.86 3.44 -6.93
N ILE A 105 9.93 4.69 -6.47
CA ILE A 105 9.77 5.05 -5.06
C ILE A 105 8.42 4.60 -4.47
N GLU A 106 7.33 4.67 -5.23
CA GLU A 106 6.00 4.27 -4.71
C GLU A 106 5.96 2.76 -4.42
N ILE A 107 6.55 1.96 -5.31
CA ILE A 107 6.68 0.51 -5.14
C ILE A 107 7.53 0.18 -3.91
N PHE A 108 8.65 0.88 -3.73
CA PHE A 108 9.51 0.72 -2.57
C PHE A 108 8.81 1.10 -1.26
N LEU A 109 8.08 2.22 -1.22
CA LEU A 109 7.38 2.64 0.00
C LEU A 109 6.30 1.65 0.42
N LEU A 110 5.52 1.11 -0.53
CA LEU A 110 4.56 0.05 -0.21
C LEU A 110 5.26 -1.25 0.22
N GLN A 111 6.39 -1.59 -0.40
CA GLN A 111 7.21 -2.72 0.03
C GLN A 111 7.66 -2.55 1.49
N VAL A 112 8.15 -1.37 1.87
CA VAL A 112 8.56 -1.08 3.27
C VAL A 112 7.40 -1.29 4.24
N HIS A 113 6.17 -0.89 3.90
CA HIS A 113 5.01 -1.17 4.75
C HIS A 113 4.78 -2.68 4.96
N LEU A 114 4.98 -3.49 3.92
CA LEU A 114 4.85 -4.94 3.99
C LEU A 114 6.01 -5.59 4.77
N GLU A 115 7.24 -5.12 4.58
CA GLU A 115 8.42 -5.60 5.32
C GLU A 115 8.27 -5.34 6.82
N VAL A 116 7.83 -4.14 7.18
CA VAL A 116 7.59 -3.78 8.58
C VAL A 116 6.46 -4.62 9.18
N ALA A 117 5.45 -4.99 8.39
CA ALA A 117 4.42 -5.93 8.85
C ALA A 117 4.97 -7.35 9.06
N LYS A 118 5.92 -7.78 8.23
CA LYS A 118 6.60 -9.08 8.33
C LYS A 118 7.53 -9.16 9.54
N ALA A 119 8.37 -8.15 9.77
CA ALA A 119 9.36 -8.15 10.85
C ALA A 119 8.75 -8.26 12.26
N VAL A 120 7.58 -7.65 12.49
CA VAL A 120 6.87 -7.73 13.78
C VAL A 120 6.43 -9.17 14.13
N LEU A 121 6.19 -10.03 13.12
CA LEU A 121 5.92 -11.45 13.37
C LEU A 121 7.17 -12.23 13.75
N GLU A 122 8.33 -11.87 13.17
CA GLU A 122 9.59 -12.53 13.47
C GLU A 122 10.07 -12.21 14.90
N GLU A 123 9.73 -11.03 15.44
CA GLU A 123 10.05 -10.63 16.83
C GLU A 123 9.12 -11.22 17.89
N THR A 124 7.95 -11.75 17.49
CA THR A 124 6.92 -12.27 18.42
C THR A 124 6.83 -13.80 18.45
N ASN A 125 7.67 -14.50 17.67
CA ASN A 125 7.85 -15.96 17.67
C ASN A 125 9.20 -16.36 18.29
#